data_AF-A0A522KA63-F1
#
_entry.id   AF-A0A522KA63-F1
#
_cell.length_a   1.000
_cell.length_b   1.000
_cell.length_c   1.000
_cell.angle_alpha   90.00
_cell.angle_beta   90.00
_cell.angle_gamma   90.00
#
_symmetry.space_group_name_H-M   'P 1'
#
loop_
_entity.id
_entity.type
_entity.pdbx_description
1 polymer ?
#
loop_
_entity_poly.entity_id
_entity_poly.type
_entity_poly.pdbx_seq_one_letter_code
_entity_poly.pdbx_strand_id
1 'polypeptide(L)'
;MAKTVNFTGAVDRELLKRAKIIAAKSDTSVNALFNAELRHLVDTFEAAEASGNQNFKTLLDFSLGRRDDLAVMAALGLDSPEDLFLLMAQARLPMPRLPEAATRSMVDSLHALAP
;
A
#
# COMPACT_ATOMS: atom_id res chain seq x y z
N MET A 1 -31.75 7.29 -2.46
CA MET A 1 -31.17 7.32 -3.82
C MET A 1 -29.86 6.57 -3.78
N ALA A 2 -29.68 5.52 -4.60
CA ALA A 2 -28.40 4.82 -4.68
C ALA A 2 -27.36 5.78 -5.29
N LYS A 3 -26.57 6.46 -4.45
CA LYS A 3 -25.46 7.35 -4.85
C LYS A 3 -24.25 6.53 -5.35
N THR A 4 -24.50 5.53 -6.18
CA THR A 4 -23.44 4.67 -6.74
C THR A 4 -23.12 5.15 -8.14
N VAL A 5 -21.84 5.43 -8.40
CA VAL A 5 -21.32 5.81 -9.71
C VAL A 5 -20.44 4.69 -10.27
N ASN A 6 -20.45 4.51 -11.58
CA ASN A 6 -19.57 3.54 -12.24
C ASN A 6 -18.19 4.16 -12.46
N PHE A 7 -17.15 3.43 -12.08
CA PHE A 7 -15.75 3.81 -12.27
C PHE A 7 -15.05 2.79 -13.18
N THR A 8 -14.32 3.28 -14.18
CA THR A 8 -13.49 2.46 -15.06
C THR A 8 -12.02 2.79 -14.82
N GLY A 9 -11.23 1.78 -14.45
CA GLY A 9 -9.80 1.91 -14.23
C GLY A 9 -9.03 0.73 -14.83
N ALA A 10 -7.75 0.93 -15.13
CA ALA A 10 -6.84 -0.14 -15.53
C ALA A 10 -6.25 -0.79 -14.27
N VAL A 11 -6.30 -2.12 -14.22
CA VAL A 11 -5.72 -2.92 -13.12
C VAL A 11 -4.93 -4.07 -13.75
N ASP A 12 -3.83 -4.46 -13.10
CA ASP A 12 -3.06 -5.63 -13.50
C ASP A 12 -3.95 -6.89 -13.59
N ARG A 13 -3.77 -7.67 -14.66
CA ARG A 13 -4.62 -8.83 -14.96
C ARG A 13 -4.47 -9.93 -13.90
N GLU A 14 -3.24 -10.19 -13.46
CA GLU A 14 -2.98 -11.23 -12.46
C GLU A 14 -3.44 -10.81 -11.07
N LEU A 15 -3.35 -9.51 -10.74
CA LEU A 15 -3.96 -8.95 -9.53
C LEU A 15 -5.48 -9.14 -9.55
N LEU A 16 -6.16 -8.77 -10.65
CA LEU A 16 -7.61 -8.92 -10.76
C LEU A 16 -8.05 -10.39 -10.67
N LYS A 17 -7.31 -11.30 -11.29
CA LYS A 17 -7.56 -12.75 -11.21
C LYS A 17 -7.47 -13.25 -9.77
N ARG A 18 -6.42 -12.87 -9.03
CA ARG A 18 -6.26 -13.24 -7.62
C ARG A 18 -7.35 -12.63 -6.74
N ALA A 19 -7.71 -11.37 -6.96
CA ALA A 19 -8.80 -10.71 -6.23
C ALA A 19 -10.14 -11.43 -6.43
N LYS A 20 -10.44 -11.90 -7.67
CA LYS A 20 -11.66 -12.70 -7.94
C LYS A 20 -11.69 -14.01 -7.18
N ILE A 21 -10.55 -14.70 -7.05
CA ILE A 21 -10.46 -15.95 -6.28
C ILE A 21 -10.72 -15.67 -4.80
N ILE A 22 -10.14 -14.61 -4.23
CA ILE A 22 -10.37 -14.21 -2.84
C ILE A 22 -11.84 -13.85 -2.60
N ALA A 23 -12.44 -13.09 -3.51
CA ALA A 23 -13.84 -12.71 -3.45
C ALA A 23 -14.76 -13.94 -3.44
N ALA A 24 -14.52 -14.91 -4.32
CA ALA A 24 -15.28 -16.16 -4.37
C ALA A 24 -15.11 -17.00 -3.09
N LYS A 25 -13.89 -17.09 -2.54
CA LYS A 25 -13.63 -17.83 -1.30
C LYS A 25 -14.28 -17.20 -0.06
N SER A 26 -14.53 -15.89 -0.11
CA SER A 26 -15.05 -15.12 1.02
C SER A 26 -16.52 -14.73 0.83
N ASP A 27 -17.22 -15.37 -0.13
CA ASP A 27 -18.62 -15.09 -0.50
C ASP A 27 -18.92 -13.59 -0.69
N THR A 28 -18.04 -12.90 -1.43
CA THR A 28 -18.14 -11.45 -1.68
C THR A 28 -17.81 -11.12 -3.14
N SER A 29 -17.82 -9.83 -3.48
CA SER A 29 -17.48 -9.34 -4.82
C SER A 29 -16.21 -8.49 -4.82
N VAL A 30 -15.51 -8.45 -5.96
CA VAL A 30 -14.35 -7.55 -6.13
C VAL A 30 -14.73 -6.09 -5.88
N ASN A 31 -15.94 -5.69 -6.29
CA ASN A 31 -16.44 -4.35 -6.03
C ASN A 31 -16.63 -4.08 -4.53
N ALA A 32 -17.11 -5.05 -3.76
CA ALA A 32 -17.26 -4.90 -2.32
C ALA A 32 -15.90 -4.77 -1.62
N LEU A 33 -14.92 -5.60 -2.01
CA LEU A 33 -13.54 -5.49 -1.51
C LEU A 33 -12.93 -4.12 -1.82
N PHE A 34 -13.07 -3.66 -3.06
CA PHE A 34 -12.55 -2.36 -3.49
C PHE A 34 -13.20 -1.19 -2.73
N ASN A 35 -14.53 -1.21 -2.57
CA ASN A 35 -15.23 -0.18 -1.81
C ASN A 35 -14.86 -0.19 -0.32
N ALA A 36 -14.61 -1.35 0.27
CA ALA A 36 -14.16 -1.45 1.66
C ALA A 36 -12.77 -0.82 1.85
N GLU A 37 -11.82 -1.13 0.96
CA GLU A 37 -10.48 -0.56 1.00
C GLU A 37 -10.48 0.95 0.70
N LEU A 38 -11.24 1.42 -0.29
CA LEU A 38 -11.39 2.85 -0.56
C LEU A 38 -11.98 3.59 0.64
N ARG A 39 -13.02 3.02 1.27
CA ARG A 39 -13.62 3.60 2.47
C ARG A 39 -12.62 3.69 3.61
N HIS A 40 -11.89 2.61 3.88
CA HIS A 40 -10.84 2.62 4.90
C HIS A 40 -9.79 3.69 4.62
N LEU A 41 -9.33 3.81 3.37
CA LEU A 41 -8.34 4.82 2.97
C LEU A 41 -8.86 6.24 3.23
N VAL A 42 -10.09 6.55 2.78
CA VAL A 42 -10.68 7.89 2.94
C VAL A 42 -10.94 8.20 4.41
N ASP A 43 -11.62 7.31 5.13
CA ASP A 43 -11.99 7.53 6.53
C ASP A 43 -10.73 7.73 7.41
N THR A 44 -9.67 6.94 7.15
CA THR A 44 -8.41 7.07 7.90
C THR A 44 -7.69 8.37 7.57
N PHE A 45 -7.67 8.77 6.29
CA PHE A 45 -7.03 10.01 5.87
C PHE A 45 -7.74 11.24 6.45
N GLU A 46 -9.07 11.28 6.37
CA GLU A 46 -9.87 12.38 6.91
C GLU A 46 -9.76 12.47 8.45
N ALA A 47 -9.74 11.33 9.15
CA ALA A 47 -9.52 11.30 10.59
C ALA A 47 -8.11 11.81 10.99
N ALA A 48 -7.09 11.47 10.20
CA ALA A 48 -5.73 11.95 10.40
C ALA A 48 -5.63 13.47 10.15
N GLU A 49 -6.25 13.99 9.10
CA GLU A 49 -6.30 15.44 8.84
C GLU A 49 -7.04 16.19 9.95
N ALA A 50 -8.20 15.69 10.40
CA ALA A 50 -8.99 16.33 11.45
C ALA A 50 -8.23 16.41 12.79
N SER A 51 -7.37 15.43 13.09
CA SER A 51 -6.52 15.42 14.27
C SER A 51 -5.19 16.17 14.09
N GLY A 52 -4.90 16.68 12.89
CA GLY A 52 -3.62 17.31 12.54
C GLY A 52 -2.44 16.33 12.46
N ASN A 53 -2.72 15.02 12.45
CA ASN A 53 -1.71 13.97 12.45
C ASN A 53 -1.17 13.72 11.03
N GLN A 54 0.07 14.14 10.77
CA GLN A 54 0.73 13.96 9.47
C GLN A 54 1.34 12.56 9.26
N ASN A 55 1.22 11.66 10.25
CA ASN A 55 1.83 10.34 10.18
C ASN A 55 1.22 9.50 9.06
N PHE A 56 -0.12 9.47 8.94
CA PHE A 56 -0.78 8.70 7.90
C PHE A 56 -0.43 9.20 6.50
N LYS A 57 -0.34 10.52 6.31
CA LYS A 57 0.12 11.12 5.05
C LYS A 57 1.55 10.70 4.71
N THR A 58 2.43 10.70 5.70
CA THR A 58 3.83 10.28 5.54
C THR A 58 3.95 8.81 5.14
N LEU A 59 3.17 7.91 5.79
CA LEU A 59 3.09 6.49 5.43
C LEU A 59 2.47 6.29 4.04
N LEU A 60 1.47 7.09 3.67
CA LEU A 60 0.86 7.04 2.34
C LEU A 60 1.86 7.45 1.26
N ASP A 61 2.60 8.53 1.44
CA ASP A 61 3.65 8.96 0.51
C ASP A 61 4.75 7.89 0.37
N PHE A 62 5.10 7.20 1.45
CA PHE A 62 6.00 6.03 1.41
C PHE A 62 5.40 4.89 0.58
N SER A 63 4.14 4.51 0.82
CA SER A 63 3.45 3.43 0.08
C SER A 63 3.39 3.68 -1.43
N LEU A 64 3.31 4.94 -1.83
CA LEU A 64 3.29 5.39 -3.22
C LEU A 64 4.69 5.54 -3.83
N GLY A 65 5.75 5.25 -3.06
CA GLY A 65 7.15 5.36 -3.48
C GLY A 65 7.64 6.80 -3.67
N ARG A 66 6.97 7.78 -3.05
CA ARG A 66 7.36 9.21 -3.13
C ARG A 66 8.41 9.59 -2.09
N ARG A 67 8.55 8.79 -1.03
CA ARG A 67 9.57 8.94 0.01
C ARG A 67 10.28 7.62 0.21
N ASP A 68 11.56 7.70 0.55
CA ASP A 68 12.34 6.55 1.02
C ASP A 68 12.03 6.21 2.49
N ASP A 69 12.44 5.02 2.89
CA ASP A 69 12.23 4.48 4.23
C ASP A 69 12.97 5.28 5.32
N LEU A 70 14.21 5.69 5.06
CA LEU A 70 15.02 6.48 6.00
C LEU A 70 14.36 7.83 6.33
N ALA A 71 13.88 8.55 5.31
CA ALA A 71 13.20 9.83 5.46
C ALA A 71 11.87 9.68 6.22
N VAL A 72 11.16 8.58 6.00
CA VAL A 72 9.90 8.27 6.69
C VAL A 72 10.16 7.91 8.14
N MET A 73 11.14 7.07 8.43
CA MET A 73 11.55 6.73 9.79
C MET A 73 11.98 7.98 10.56
N ALA A 74 12.79 8.85 9.97
CA ALA A 74 13.19 10.11 10.58
C ALA A 74 12.01 11.05 10.86
N ALA A 75 11.06 11.16 9.92
CA ALA A 75 9.87 12.00 10.09
C ALA A 75 8.91 11.48 11.16
N LEU A 76 8.87 10.16 11.37
CA LEU A 76 7.99 9.49 12.33
C LEU A 76 8.67 9.19 13.68
N GLY A 77 9.97 9.46 13.80
CA GLY A 77 10.76 9.17 15.00
C GLY A 77 10.90 7.67 15.27
N LEU A 78 11.07 6.86 14.22
CA LEU A 78 11.22 5.40 14.32
C LEU A 78 12.69 5.02 14.37
N ASP A 79 13.01 4.07 15.24
CA ASP A 79 14.37 3.58 15.44
C ASP A 79 14.69 2.36 14.58
N SER A 80 13.66 1.66 14.08
CA SER A 80 13.82 0.41 13.31
C SER A 80 12.92 0.32 12.07
N PRO A 81 13.40 -0.32 10.98
CA PRO A 81 12.55 -0.65 9.83
C PRO A 81 11.37 -1.56 10.17
N GLU A 82 11.50 -2.40 11.21
CA GLU A 82 10.44 -3.26 11.71
C GLU A 82 9.25 -2.43 12.24
N ASP A 83 9.51 -1.34 12.95
CA ASP A 83 8.46 -0.44 13.42
C ASP A 83 7.71 0.21 12.25
N LEU A 84 8.44 0.62 11.21
CA LEU A 84 7.83 1.13 9.98
C LEU A 84 6.94 0.07 9.33
N PHE A 85 7.41 -1.18 9.25
CA PHE A 85 6.61 -2.28 8.70
C PHE A 85 5.32 -2.51 9.50
N LEU A 86 5.40 -2.51 10.84
CA LEU A 86 4.22 -2.67 11.71
C LEU A 86 3.21 -1.54 11.51
N LEU A 87 3.69 -0.29 11.40
CA LEU A 87 2.83 0.86 11.13
C LEU A 87 2.16 0.77 9.77
N MET A 88 2.88 0.33 8.73
CA MET A 88 2.33 0.10 7.40
C MET A 88 1.24 -0.98 7.41
N ALA A 89 1.48 -2.09 8.12
CA ALA A 89 0.51 -3.17 8.28
C ALA A 89 -0.75 -2.71 9.01
N GLN A 90 -0.60 -1.94 10.08
CA GLN A 90 -1.73 -1.38 10.83
C GLN A 90 -2.52 -0.37 10.00
N ALA A 91 -1.84 0.45 9.19
CA ALA A 91 -2.45 1.40 8.28
C ALA A 91 -3.10 0.76 7.04
N ARG A 92 -2.94 -0.57 6.85
CA ARG A 92 -3.33 -1.32 5.65
C ARG A 92 -2.73 -0.77 4.36
N LEU A 93 -1.53 -0.18 4.46
CA LEU A 93 -0.82 0.35 3.32
C LEU A 93 0.14 -0.69 2.76
N PRO A 94 0.19 -0.90 1.44
CA PRO A 94 1.16 -1.80 0.84
C PRO A 94 2.57 -1.22 0.99
N MET A 95 3.55 -2.10 1.22
CA MET A 95 4.96 -1.71 1.10
C MET A 95 5.25 -1.25 -0.34
N PRO A 96 6.04 -0.17 -0.53
CA PRO A 96 6.41 0.28 -1.86
C PRO A 96 7.11 -0.85 -2.60
N ARG A 97 6.72 -1.04 -3.86
CA ARG A 97 7.32 -2.05 -4.74
C ARG A 97 8.30 -1.38 -5.68
N LEU A 98 9.50 -1.92 -5.74
CA LEU A 98 10.44 -1.58 -6.79
C LEU A 98 9.99 -2.19 -8.14
N PRO A 99 10.25 -1.51 -9.26
CA PRO A 99 10.07 -2.12 -10.58
C PRO A 99 10.86 -3.43 -10.69
N GLU A 100 10.30 -4.44 -11.35
CA GLU A 100 10.95 -5.77 -11.44
C GLU A 100 12.37 -5.69 -12.00
N ALA A 101 12.62 -4.80 -12.97
CA ALA A 101 13.94 -4.59 -13.53
C ALA A 101 14.97 -4.08 -12.49
N ALA A 102 14.56 -3.16 -11.62
CA ALA A 102 15.41 -2.64 -10.54
C ALA A 102 15.70 -3.75 -9.52
N THR A 103 14.67 -4.49 -9.11
CA THR A 103 14.82 -5.64 -8.22
C THR A 103 15.77 -6.68 -8.80
N ARG A 104 15.68 -6.95 -10.11
CA ARG A 104 16.53 -7.92 -10.80
C ARG A 104 17.99 -7.47 -10.84
N SER A 105 18.24 -6.19 -11.13
CA SER A 105 19.59 -5.61 -11.07
C SER A 105 20.22 -5.72 -9.68
N MET A 106 19.44 -5.56 -8.62
CA MET A 106 19.92 -5.73 -7.25
C MET A 106 20.28 -7.19 -6.95
N VAL A 107 19.45 -8.15 -7.40
CA VAL A 107 19.74 -9.59 -7.28
C VAL A 107 21.02 -9.95 -8.04
N ASP A 108 21.17 -9.49 -9.28
CA ASP A 108 22.37 -9.76 -10.08
C ASP A 108 23.63 -9.17 -9.41
N SER A 109 23.52 -7.99 -8.80
CA SER A 109 24.63 -7.39 -8.03
C SER A 109 25.00 -8.21 -6.80
N LEU A 110 24.02 -8.77 -6.07
CA LEU A 110 24.27 -9.64 -4.94
C LEU A 110 24.90 -10.97 -5.36
N HIS A 111 24.45 -11.55 -6.47
CA HIS A 111 25.04 -12.77 -7.03
C HIS A 111 26.50 -12.54 -7.47
N ALA A 112 26.83 -11.36 -7.97
CA ALA A 112 28.21 -11.00 -8.31
C ALA A 112 29.12 -10.80 -7.08
N LEU A 113 28.54 -10.59 -5.89
CA LEU A 113 29.27 -10.47 -4.61
C LEU A 113 29.43 -11.83 -3.90
N ALA A 114 28.64 -12.84 -4.28
CA ALA A 114 28.80 -14.20 -3.80
C ALA A 114 29.88 -14.92 -4.64
N PRO A 115 30.92 -15.51 -4.02
CA PRO A 115 31.98 -16.23 -4.75
C PRO A 115 31.48 -17.48 -5.47
#